data_AF-A0A7Y7HXC1-F1
#
_entry.id   AF-A0A7Y7HXC1-F1
#
_cell.length_a   1.000
_cell.length_b   1.000
_cell.length_c   1.000
_cell.angle_alpha   90.00
_cell.angle_beta   90.00
_cell.angle_gamma   90.00
#
_symmetry.space_group_name_H-M   'P 1'
#
loop_
_entity.id
_entity.type
_entity.pdbx_description
1 polymer ?
#
loop_
_entity_poly.entity_id
_entity_poly.type
_entity_poly.pdbx_seq_one_letter_code
_entity_poly.pdbx_strand_id
1 'polypeptide(L)' 'MKRWLLKLEAAYLAWQLRRLEVVRRRTLAEFMAAVDEGRRGAQDLFFQRGAYVAERKATLEAQLRTVKKEIA' A
#
# COMPACT_ATOMS: atom_id res chain seq x y z
N MET A 1 -19.29 -9.98 20.82
CA MET A 1 -18.75 -10.52 19.54
C MET A 1 -18.28 -9.45 18.55
N LYS A 2 -19.11 -8.45 18.18
CA LYS A 2 -18.77 -7.44 17.16
C LYS A 2 -17.42 -6.72 17.35
N ARG A 3 -17.09 -6.30 18.59
CA ARG A 3 -15.84 -5.56 18.88
C ARG A 3 -14.55 -6.36 18.67
N TRP A 4 -14.58 -7.68 18.84
CA TRP A 4 -13.40 -8.54 18.61
C TRP A 4 -13.12 -8.71 17.12
N LEU A 5 -14.17 -8.85 16.30
CA LEU A 5 -14.06 -8.89 14.84
C LEU A 5 -13.48 -7.59 14.28
N LEU A 6 -13.95 -6.42 14.75
CA LEU A 6 -13.40 -5.12 14.34
C LEU A 6 -11.91 -4.99 14.69
N LYS A 7 -11.47 -5.50 15.84
CA LYS A 7 -10.05 -5.51 16.22
C LYS A 7 -9.21 -6.38 15.27
N LEU A 8 -9.72 -7.55 14.88
CA LEU A 8 -9.06 -8.41 13.89
C LEU A 8 -8.99 -7.74 12.52
N GLU A 9 -10.07 -7.09 12.09
CA GLU A 9 -10.10 -6.34 10.84
C GLU A 9 -9.09 -5.19 10.84
N ALA A 10 -9.02 -4.41 11.92
CA ALA A 10 -8.02 -3.35 12.07
C ALA A 10 -6.58 -3.90 12.01
N ALA A 11 -6.32 -5.05 12.65
CA ALA A 11 -5.01 -5.70 12.60
C ALA A 11 -4.67 -6.18 11.18
N TYR A 12 -5.64 -6.75 10.47
CA TYR A 12 -5.48 -7.19 9.08
C TYR A 12 -5.22 -6.03 8.12
N LEU A 13 -5.95 -4.92 8.25
CA LEU A 13 -5.72 -3.70 7.47
C LEU A 13 -4.33 -3.11 7.75
N ALA A 14 -3.91 -3.07 9.02
CA ALA A 14 -2.56 -2.63 9.37
C ALA A 14 -1.46 -3.53 8.79
N TRP A 15 -1.68 -4.85 8.77
CA TRP A 15 -0.77 -5.79 8.12
C TRP A 15 -0.70 -5.57 6.60
N GLN A 16 -1.84 -5.36 5.93
CA GLN A 16 -1.87 -5.05 4.50
C GLN A 16 -1.10 -3.77 4.18
N LEU A 17 -1.25 -2.71 4.99
CA LEU A 17 -0.50 -1.47 4.83
C LEU A 17 1.02 -1.70 4.93
N ARG A 18 1.47 -2.51 5.90
CA ARG A 18 2.90 -2.86 6.01
C ARG A 18 3.39 -3.63 4.80
N ARG A 19 2.63 -4.58 4.29
CA ARG A 19 2.98 -5.32 3.07
C ARG A 19 3.05 -4.41 1.85
N LEU A 20 2.14 -3.46 1.74
CA LEU A 20 2.10 -2.52 0.64
C LEU A 20 3.32 -1.59 0.64
N GLU A 21 3.81 -1.19 1.81
CA GLU A 21 5.09 -0.44 1.93
C GLU A 21 6.30 -1.25 1.45
N VAL A 22 6.33 -2.56 1.67
CA VAL A 22 7.40 -3.43 1.13
C VAL A 22 7.36 -3.42 -0.40
N VAL A 23 6.17 -3.56 -0.99
CA VAL A 23 5.99 -3.48 -2.45
C VAL A 23 6.41 -2.11 -2.96
N ARG A 24 5.99 -1.01 -2.30
CA ARG A 24 6.36 0.36 -2.66
C ARG A 24 7.87 0.55 -2.74
N ARG A 25 8.60 0.11 -1.72
CA ARG A 25 10.07 0.23 -1.66
C ARG A 25 10.74 -0.54 -2.79
N ARG A 26 10.25 -1.75 -3.08
CA ARG A 26 10.75 -2.56 -4.19
C ARG A 26 10.48 -1.89 -5.54
N THR A 27 9.25 -1.42 -5.78
CA THR A 27 8.90 -0.72 -7.02
C THR A 27 9.75 0.54 -7.22
N LEU A 28 10.03 1.28 -6.16
CA LEU A 28 10.92 2.45 -6.23
C LEU A 28 12.36 2.03 -6.58
N ALA A 29 12.89 0.99 -5.96
CA ALA A 29 14.24 0.51 -6.28
C ALA A 29 14.35 0.02 -7.73
N GLU A 30 13.35 -0.72 -8.23
CA GLU A 30 13.26 -1.16 -9.62
C GLU A 30 13.14 0.02 -10.59
N PHE A 31 12.38 1.06 -10.22
CA PHE A 31 12.29 2.29 -10.99
C PHE A 31 13.63 3.02 -11.09
N MET A 32 14.32 3.23 -9.96
CA MET A 32 15.62 3.91 -9.94
C MET A 32 16.64 3.16 -10.80
N ALA A 33 16.69 1.82 -10.71
CA ALA A 33 17.55 1.01 -11.57
C ALA A 33 17.20 1.17 -13.06
N ALA A 34 15.91 1.22 -13.41
CA ALA A 34 15.49 1.47 -14.80
C ALA A 34 15.79 2.90 -15.29
N VAL A 35 15.83 3.88 -14.39
CA VAL A 35 16.30 5.24 -14.69
C VAL A 35 17.79 5.24 -14.98
N ASP A 36 18.58 4.63 -14.11
CA ASP A 36 20.04 4.54 -14.25
C ASP A 36 20.44 3.84 -15.56
N GLU A 37 19.67 2.83 -15.99
CA GLU A 37 19.89 2.10 -17.24
C GLU A 37 19.23 2.75 -18.48
N GLY A 38 18.54 3.90 -18.34
CA GLY A 38 17.88 4.60 -19.45
C GLY A 38 16.67 3.86 -20.07
N ARG A 39 16.11 2.86 -19.38
CA ARG A 39 15.02 2.00 -19.87
C ARG A 39 13.64 2.67 -19.73
N ARG A 40 13.32 3.62 -20.63
CA ARG A 40 12.06 4.40 -20.62
C ARG A 40 10.79 3.53 -20.51
N GLY A 41 10.67 2.44 -21.26
CA GLY A 41 9.47 1.58 -21.19
C GLY A 41 9.30 0.87 -19.83
N ALA A 42 10.39 0.61 -19.11
CA ALA A 42 10.33 0.06 -17.76
C ALA A 42 9.95 1.15 -16.74
N GLN A 43 10.40 2.40 -16.95
CA GLN A 43 10.04 3.54 -16.10
C GLN A 43 8.52 3.75 -16.03
N ASP A 44 7.84 3.76 -17.18
CA ASP A 44 6.37 3.93 -17.24
C ASP A 44 5.62 2.82 -16.48
N LEU A 45 6.08 1.56 -16.64
CA LEU A 45 5.52 0.42 -15.92
C LEU A 45 5.63 0.59 -14.41
N PHE A 46 6.79 1.04 -13.91
CA PHE A 46 6.99 1.24 -12.47
C PHE A 46 6.24 2.48 -11.95
N PHE A 47 6.08 3.53 -12.75
CA PHE A 47 5.22 4.66 -12.41
C PHE A 47 3.76 4.24 -12.24
N GLN A 48 3.20 3.46 -13.17
CA GLN A 48 1.84 2.94 -13.06
C GLN A 48 1.67 2.05 -11.81
N ARG A 49 2.64 1.18 -11.53
CA ARG A 49 2.66 0.38 -10.29
C ARG A 49 2.73 1.27 -9.05
N GLY A 50 3.53 2.34 -9.08
CA GLY A 50 3.61 3.33 -8.01
C GLY A 50 2.28 4.02 -7.73
N ALA A 51 1.56 4.41 -8.78
CA ALA A 51 0.23 5.02 -8.68
C ALA A 51 -0.78 4.05 -8.04
N TYR A 52 -0.82 2.79 -8.49
CA TYR A 52 -1.65 1.74 -7.88
C TYR A 52 -1.35 1.54 -6.40
N VAL A 53 -0.08 1.50 -6.02
CA VAL A 53 0.35 1.36 -4.62
C VAL A 53 -0.12 2.55 -3.77
N ALA A 54 -0.04 3.77 -4.30
CA ALA A 54 -0.50 4.97 -3.61
C ALA A 54 -2.03 4.97 -3.39
N GLU A 55 -2.81 4.65 -4.43
CA GLU A 55 -4.27 4.56 -4.36
C GLU A 55 -4.72 3.48 -3.36
N ARG A 56 -4.11 2.29 -3.44
CA ARG A 56 -4.43 1.20 -2.53
C ARG A 56 -4.10 1.55 -1.08
N LYS A 57 -3.00 2.28 -0.84
CA LYS A 57 -2.63 2.77 0.48
C LYS A 57 -3.69 3.72 1.04
N ALA A 58 -4.10 4.72 0.26
CA ALA A 58 -5.13 5.67 0.65
C ALA A 58 -6.45 4.97 1.03
N THR A 59 -6.83 3.96 0.25
CA THR A 59 -8.04 3.14 0.50
C THR A 59 -7.94 2.37 1.83
N LEU A 60 -6.83 1.66 2.06
CA LEU A 60 -6.62 0.89 3.28
C LEU A 60 -6.52 1.78 4.52
N GLU A 61 -5.90 2.95 4.41
CA GLU A 61 -5.85 3.94 5.49
C GLU A 61 -7.25 4.49 5.82
N ALA A 62 -8.07 4.77 4.80
CA ALA A 62 -9.45 5.20 5.01
C ALA A 62 -10.28 4.13 5.72
N GLN A 63 -10.19 2.87 5.28
CA GLN A 63 -10.85 1.74 5.93
C GLN A 63 -10.40 1.59 7.39
N LEU A 64 -9.09 1.67 7.64
CA LEU A 64 -8.55 1.55 8.99
C LEU A 64 -9.03 2.68 9.90
N ARG A 65 -9.15 3.91 9.38
CA ARG A 65 -9.73 5.04 10.14
C ARG A 65 -11.19 4.78 10.50
N THR A 66 -12.00 4.26 9.56
CA THR A 66 -13.40 3.91 9.81
C THR A 66 -13.51 2.82 10.90
N VAL A 67 -12.79 1.72 10.74
CA VAL A 67 -12.81 0.61 11.72
C VAL A 67 -12.33 1.07 13.10
N LYS A 68 -11.30 1.92 13.18
CA LYS A 68 -10.84 2.50 14.45
C LYS A 68 -11.91 3.37 15.13
N LYS A 69 -12.69 4.14 14.36
CA LYS A 69 -13.82 4.91 14.90
C LYS A 69 -14.93 4.01 15.42
N GLU A 70 -15.19 2.87 14.78
CA GLU A 70 -16.20 1.90 15.24
C GLU A 70 -15.77 1.10 16.48
N ILE A 71 -14.45 0.98 16.72
CA ILE A 71 -13.91 0.33 17.93
C ILE A 71 -13.96 1.26 19.15
N ALA A 72 -13.72 2.57 18.94
CA ALA A 72 -13.64 3.59 19.98
C ALA A 72 -14.96 3.66 20.77
#